data_AF-A0A085FE65-F1
#
_entry.id   AF-A0A085FE65-F1
#
_cell.length_a   1.000
_cell.length_b   1.000
_cell.length_c   1.000
_cell.angle_alpha   90.00
_cell.angle_beta   90.00
_cell.angle_gamma   90.00
#
_symmetry.space_group_name_H-M   'P 1'
#
loop_
_entity.id
_entity.type
_entity.pdbx_description
1 polymer ?
#
loop_
_entity_poly.entity_id
_entity_poly.type
_entity_poly.pdbx_seq_one_letter_code
_entity_poly.pdbx_strand_id
1 'polypeptide(L)'
;MISGTLLRTLRLGLTLVGATLSSLAFFAIPAKADLRICNETANLVSVAIGYRADRGWMSEGWWQAPPGDCRVLYQGDLQRRFYYMFAVDDIGGGAWDGSVFMCTRDETFTIFGVEDCLARGYERTGFFEIDTQNRSDWTLQLTESGVEPSVAAPGGQDLEDPSFLVDPNDVNAAPPQDDIPAPDDAPPPDEPNSEGMDTQ
;
A
#
# COMPACT_ATOMS: atom_id res chain seq x y z
N MET A 1 13.59 8.80 76.44
CA MET A 1 13.12 7.74 75.54
C MET A 1 11.88 8.25 74.81
N ILE A 2 12.05 8.97 73.70
CA ILE A 2 10.93 9.50 72.90
C ILE A 2 11.03 8.86 71.51
N SER A 3 10.52 7.63 71.51
CA SER A 3 9.96 6.80 70.45
C SER A 3 9.97 7.32 69.00
N GLY A 4 10.77 6.64 68.17
CA GLY A 4 10.79 6.71 66.70
C GLY A 4 9.54 6.20 65.98
N THR A 5 8.37 6.31 66.61
CA THR A 5 7.08 5.91 66.03
C THR A 5 6.53 6.95 65.06
N LEU A 6 6.90 8.24 65.21
CA LEU A 6 6.34 9.37 64.47
C LEU A 6 6.96 9.55 63.05
N LEU A 7 8.21 9.09 62.84
CA LEU A 7 8.83 9.07 61.51
C LEU A 7 8.29 7.93 60.62
N ARG A 8 7.71 6.88 61.22
CA ARG A 8 7.25 5.68 60.50
C ARG A 8 5.89 5.89 59.86
N THR A 9 5.00 6.66 60.51
CA THR A 9 3.67 7.02 59.98
C THR A 9 3.74 8.00 58.81
N LEU A 10 4.71 8.91 58.78
CA LEU A 10 4.89 9.87 57.67
C LEU A 10 5.34 9.20 56.36
N ARG A 11 6.17 8.14 56.43
CA ARG A 11 6.64 7.37 55.26
C ARG A 11 5.57 6.44 54.67
N LEU A 12 4.63 5.97 55.49
CA LEU A 12 3.50 5.14 55.06
C LEU A 12 2.38 5.96 54.37
N GLY A 13 2.18 7.23 54.76
CA GLY A 13 1.20 8.11 54.10
C GLY A 13 1.61 8.52 52.68
N LEU A 14 2.90 8.82 52.46
CA LEU A 14 3.42 9.26 51.17
C LEU A 14 3.43 8.14 50.11
N THR A 15 3.62 6.90 50.53
CA THR A 15 3.60 5.72 49.64
C THR A 15 2.18 5.34 49.22
N LEU A 16 1.16 5.57 50.08
CA LEU A 16 -0.23 5.31 49.73
C LEU A 16 -0.79 6.33 48.71
N VAL A 17 -0.42 7.61 48.82
CA VAL A 17 -0.86 8.66 47.87
C VAL A 17 -0.20 8.49 46.50
N GLY A 18 1.08 8.09 46.46
CA GLY A 18 1.78 7.80 45.19
C GLY A 18 1.20 6.61 44.42
N ALA A 19 0.69 5.59 45.13
CA ALA A 19 0.06 4.42 44.53
C ALA A 19 -1.33 4.72 43.95
N THR A 20 -2.10 5.63 44.56
CA THR A 20 -3.42 6.01 44.05
C THR A 20 -3.37 6.90 42.81
N LEU A 21 -2.33 7.73 42.65
CA LEU A 21 -2.15 8.57 41.45
C LEU A 21 -1.56 7.82 40.25
N SER A 22 -0.87 6.69 40.46
CA SER A 22 -0.30 5.89 39.35
C SER A 22 -1.32 5.00 38.64
N SER A 23 -2.52 4.82 39.18
CA SER A 23 -3.53 3.90 38.63
C SER A 23 -4.40 4.50 37.50
N LEU A 24 -4.22 5.78 37.15
CA LEU A 24 -5.03 6.49 36.15
C LEU A 24 -4.44 6.50 34.73
N ALA A 25 -3.31 5.84 34.48
CA ALA A 25 -2.49 6.08 33.28
C ALA A 25 -2.47 4.99 32.20
N PHE A 26 -3.38 4.01 32.19
CA PHE A 26 -3.34 2.93 31.17
C PHE A 26 -4.70 2.57 30.58
N PHE A 27 -5.33 3.52 29.88
CA PHE A 27 -6.30 3.16 28.84
C PHE A 27 -5.56 3.16 27.51
N ALA A 28 -5.02 2.00 27.12
CA ALA A 28 -4.52 1.81 25.77
C ALA A 28 -5.73 1.82 24.81
N ILE A 29 -5.79 2.79 23.92
CA ILE A 29 -6.78 2.79 22.85
C ILE A 29 -6.41 1.64 21.91
N PRO A 30 -7.33 0.72 21.57
CA PRO A 30 -7.02 -0.33 20.63
C PRO A 30 -6.61 0.29 19.29
N ALA A 31 -5.43 -0.08 18.81
CA ALA A 31 -5.01 0.22 17.45
C ALA A 31 -5.96 -0.52 16.51
N LYS A 32 -6.62 0.21 15.60
CA LYS A 32 -7.43 -0.39 14.57
C LYS A 32 -6.55 -0.76 13.40
N ALA A 33 -6.49 -2.05 13.09
CA ALA A 33 -5.85 -2.52 11.89
C ALA A 33 -6.94 -2.62 10.83
N ASP A 34 -6.91 -1.76 9.82
CA ASP A 34 -7.93 -1.64 8.77
C ASP A 34 -7.22 -1.47 7.42
N LEU A 35 -7.89 -1.81 6.31
CA LEU A 35 -7.48 -1.35 4.98
C LEU A 35 -8.17 -0.03 4.68
N ARG A 36 -7.38 1.01 4.42
CA ARG A 36 -7.85 2.37 4.20
C ARG A 36 -7.39 2.90 2.85
N ILE A 37 -8.24 3.72 2.25
CA ILE A 37 -7.92 4.51 1.07
C ILE A 37 -8.07 5.98 1.43
N CYS A 38 -7.09 6.80 1.07
CA CYS A 38 -7.12 8.25 1.24
C CYS A 38 -7.17 8.88 -0.13
N ASN A 39 -8.21 9.67 -0.39
CA ASN A 39 -8.37 10.34 -1.66
C ASN A 39 -7.63 11.70 -1.62
N GLU A 40 -6.51 11.80 -2.33
CA GLU A 40 -5.73 13.04 -2.46
C GLU A 40 -6.00 13.76 -3.80
N THR A 41 -6.97 13.28 -4.58
CA THR A 41 -7.46 13.92 -5.80
C THR A 41 -8.39 15.10 -5.50
N ALA A 42 -8.73 15.86 -6.54
CA ALA A 42 -9.64 17.01 -6.41
C ALA A 42 -11.14 16.62 -6.42
N ASN A 43 -11.47 15.38 -6.79
CA ASN A 43 -12.85 14.96 -7.06
C ASN A 43 -13.33 13.86 -6.10
N LEU A 44 -14.64 13.60 -6.11
CA LEU A 44 -15.21 12.46 -5.42
C LEU A 44 -14.79 11.17 -6.13
N VAL A 45 -14.27 10.22 -5.36
CA VAL A 45 -13.88 8.91 -5.88
C VAL A 45 -14.80 7.83 -5.31
N SER A 46 -15.40 7.05 -6.20
CA SER A 46 -16.15 5.84 -5.88
C SER A 46 -15.22 4.64 -5.89
N VAL A 47 -15.22 3.85 -4.81
CA VAL A 47 -14.29 2.73 -4.62
C VAL A 47 -15.03 1.42 -4.41
N ALA A 48 -14.53 0.35 -5.00
CA ALA A 48 -14.91 -1.04 -4.76
C ALA A 48 -13.68 -1.86 -4.33
N ILE A 49 -13.91 -2.87 -3.49
CA ILE A 49 -12.87 -3.79 -3.02
C ILE A 49 -13.22 -5.23 -3.39
N GLY A 50 -12.21 -6.02 -3.70
CA GLY A 50 -12.29 -7.46 -3.88
C GLY A 50 -11.31 -8.18 -2.97
N TYR A 51 -11.69 -9.32 -2.41
CA TYR A 51 -10.81 -10.11 -1.54
C TYR A 51 -11.26 -11.57 -1.41
N ARG A 52 -10.37 -12.40 -0.85
CA ARG A 52 -10.64 -13.82 -0.59
C ARG A 52 -11.21 -14.03 0.82
N ALA A 53 -12.53 -14.03 0.92
CA ALA A 53 -13.28 -14.38 2.12
C ALA A 53 -13.24 -15.88 2.42
N ASP A 54 -13.86 -16.30 3.52
CA ASP A 54 -13.88 -17.71 3.97
C ASP A 54 -14.57 -18.64 2.95
N ARG A 55 -15.57 -18.13 2.24
CA ARG A 55 -16.36 -18.89 1.26
C ARG A 55 -15.88 -18.73 -0.19
N GLY A 56 -14.72 -18.10 -0.40
CA GLY A 56 -14.16 -17.84 -1.72
C GLY A 56 -14.04 -16.34 -2.02
N TRP A 57 -14.06 -16.01 -3.30
CA TRP A 57 -13.94 -14.63 -3.76
C TRP A 57 -15.19 -13.81 -3.42
N MET A 58 -14.97 -12.55 -3.08
CA MET A 58 -16.03 -11.60 -2.74
C MET A 58 -15.61 -10.20 -3.19
N SER A 59 -16.57 -9.44 -3.72
CA SER A 59 -16.41 -8.03 -4.05
C SER A 59 -17.51 -7.20 -3.40
N GLU A 60 -17.17 -5.99 -3.00
CA GLU A 60 -18.04 -5.04 -2.31
C GLU A 60 -17.81 -3.62 -2.84
N GLY A 61 -18.81 -2.75 -2.71
CA GLY A 61 -18.77 -1.36 -3.15
C GLY A 61 -20.15 -0.71 -2.99
N TRP A 62 -20.36 0.57 -3.30
CA TRP A 62 -19.37 1.61 -3.53
C TRP A 62 -19.13 2.39 -2.23
N TRP A 63 -17.88 2.54 -1.84
CA TRP A 63 -17.49 3.53 -0.85
C TRP A 63 -17.27 4.87 -1.53
N GLN A 64 -17.81 5.92 -0.93
CA GLN A 64 -17.67 7.29 -1.41
C GLN A 64 -16.53 7.96 -0.64
N ALA A 65 -15.44 8.29 -1.33
CA ALA A 65 -14.26 8.96 -0.79
C ALA A 65 -14.17 10.40 -1.32
N PRO A 66 -14.66 11.42 -0.58
CA PRO A 66 -14.53 12.82 -0.95
C PRO A 66 -13.06 13.27 -1.06
N PRO A 67 -12.79 14.40 -1.73
CA PRO A 67 -11.46 14.99 -1.78
C PRO A 67 -10.86 15.23 -0.39
N GLY A 68 -9.63 14.79 -0.17
CA GLY A 68 -8.88 14.93 1.10
C GLY A 68 -9.31 13.97 2.22
N ASP A 69 -10.31 13.12 1.98
CA ASP A 69 -10.89 12.23 2.99
C ASP A 69 -10.36 10.79 2.84
N CYS A 70 -10.24 10.08 3.97
CA CYS A 70 -9.96 8.64 3.97
C CYS A 70 -11.21 7.80 4.25
N ARG A 71 -11.30 6.61 3.64
CA ARG A 71 -12.35 5.61 3.87
C ARG A 71 -11.75 4.27 4.26
N VAL A 72 -12.40 3.58 5.18
CA VAL A 72 -12.08 2.20 5.56
C VAL A 72 -12.84 1.29 4.59
N LEU A 73 -12.10 0.51 3.80
CA LEU A 73 -12.66 -0.43 2.83
C LEU A 73 -12.82 -1.84 3.42
N TYR A 74 -11.91 -2.23 4.32
CA TYR A 74 -11.99 -3.48 5.06
C TYR A 74 -11.73 -3.20 6.53
N GLN A 75 -12.61 -3.70 7.40
CA GLN A 75 -12.56 -3.46 8.83
C GLN A 75 -11.91 -4.64 9.56
N GLY A 76 -10.95 -4.33 10.43
CA GLY A 76 -10.22 -5.31 11.23
C GLY A 76 -9.00 -5.89 10.52
N ASP A 77 -8.22 -6.65 11.30
CA ASP A 77 -6.92 -7.18 10.90
C ASP A 77 -6.98 -7.86 9.54
N LEU A 78 -6.08 -7.47 8.65
CA LEU A 78 -5.97 -8.03 7.32
C LEU A 78 -5.47 -9.48 7.39
N GLN A 79 -6.36 -10.42 7.11
CA GLN A 79 -6.10 -11.86 7.20
C GLN A 79 -5.42 -12.46 5.95
N ARG A 80 -5.18 -11.64 4.94
CA ARG A 80 -4.63 -12.01 3.63
C ARG A 80 -3.58 -10.98 3.23
N ARG A 81 -2.62 -11.39 2.40
CA ARG A 81 -1.61 -10.48 1.83
C ARG A 81 -2.17 -9.63 0.69
N PHE A 82 -3.01 -10.21 -0.16
CA PHE A 82 -3.50 -9.57 -1.37
C PHE A 82 -4.96 -9.18 -1.22
N TYR A 83 -5.23 -7.91 -1.52
CA TYR A 83 -6.56 -7.33 -1.71
C TYR A 83 -6.62 -6.71 -3.11
N TYR A 84 -7.82 -6.42 -3.58
CA TYR A 84 -8.03 -5.92 -4.92
C TYR A 84 -8.90 -4.68 -4.85
N MET A 85 -8.63 -3.68 -5.66
CA MET A 85 -9.41 -2.45 -5.65
C MET A 85 -9.71 -1.97 -7.06
N PHE A 86 -10.87 -1.37 -7.21
CA PHE A 86 -11.27 -0.60 -8.37
C PHE A 86 -11.79 0.74 -7.87
N ALA A 87 -11.35 1.83 -8.48
CA ALA A 87 -11.83 3.15 -8.13
C ALA A 87 -12.07 4.00 -9.38
N VAL A 88 -13.04 4.91 -9.32
CA VAL A 88 -13.42 5.79 -10.42
C VAL A 88 -13.53 7.21 -9.90
N ASP A 89 -12.96 8.16 -10.64
CA ASP A 89 -13.27 9.58 -10.46
C ASP A 89 -14.64 9.88 -11.08
N ASP A 90 -15.64 10.12 -10.23
CA ASP A 90 -17.04 10.32 -10.64
C ASP A 90 -17.27 11.63 -11.42
N ILE A 91 -16.30 12.56 -11.38
CA ILE A 91 -16.43 13.91 -11.96
C ILE A 91 -15.42 14.13 -13.08
N GLY A 92 -14.13 13.94 -12.79
CA GLY A 92 -13.03 14.18 -13.72
C GLY A 92 -12.92 13.12 -14.81
N GLY A 93 -13.48 11.93 -14.56
CA GLY A 93 -13.33 10.77 -15.41
C GLY A 93 -11.95 10.14 -15.27
N GLY A 94 -11.89 8.82 -15.41
CA GLY A 94 -10.70 8.03 -15.14
C GLY A 94 -10.97 6.97 -14.09
N ALA A 95 -10.11 5.96 -14.06
CA ALA A 95 -10.22 4.86 -13.13
C ALA A 95 -8.84 4.39 -12.69
N TRP A 96 -8.78 3.87 -11.47
CA TRP A 96 -7.69 3.03 -11.00
C TRP A 96 -8.17 1.59 -11.15
N ASP A 97 -7.84 1.00 -12.29
CA ASP A 97 -8.24 -0.36 -12.68
C ASP A 97 -7.02 -1.29 -12.81
N GLY A 98 -7.30 -2.58 -13.00
CA GLY A 98 -6.27 -3.58 -13.21
C GLY A 98 -6.78 -4.83 -13.92
N SER A 99 -5.94 -5.87 -13.96
CA SER A 99 -6.19 -7.06 -14.75
C SER A 99 -6.97 -8.16 -14.03
N VAL A 100 -7.28 -7.98 -12.73
CA VAL A 100 -8.00 -9.00 -11.94
C VAL A 100 -9.49 -8.74 -11.99
N PHE A 101 -10.19 -9.52 -12.81
CA PHE A 101 -11.60 -9.29 -13.05
C PHE A 101 -12.50 -9.83 -11.93
N MET A 102 -13.40 -8.99 -11.44
CA MET A 102 -14.44 -9.35 -10.47
C MET A 102 -15.78 -8.74 -10.87
N CYS A 103 -16.85 -9.13 -10.16
CA CYS A 103 -18.18 -8.65 -10.46
C CYS A 103 -18.50 -7.33 -9.72
N THR A 104 -19.12 -6.36 -10.40
CA THR A 104 -19.63 -5.11 -9.81
C THR A 104 -21.05 -4.82 -10.27
N ARG A 105 -21.68 -3.78 -9.73
CA ARG A 105 -22.95 -3.21 -10.22
C ARG A 105 -23.04 -1.73 -9.83
N ASP A 106 -23.99 -1.01 -10.41
CA ASP A 106 -24.14 0.44 -10.24
C ASP A 106 -24.46 0.88 -8.81
N GLU A 107 -25.29 0.11 -8.09
CA GLU A 107 -25.68 0.41 -6.71
C GLU A 107 -24.73 -0.21 -5.67
N THR A 108 -24.79 0.22 -4.40
CA THR A 108 -24.06 -0.45 -3.31
C THR A 108 -24.33 -1.96 -3.29
N PHE A 109 -23.27 -2.75 -3.20
CA PHE A 109 -23.29 -4.17 -3.44
C PHE A 109 -22.32 -4.95 -2.56
N THR A 110 -22.67 -6.22 -2.45
CA THR A 110 -21.83 -7.31 -1.97
C THR A 110 -22.10 -8.51 -2.87
N ILE A 111 -21.07 -9.02 -3.55
CA ILE A 111 -21.20 -10.12 -4.53
C ILE A 111 -20.20 -11.22 -4.16
N PHE A 112 -20.69 -12.46 -4.06
CA PHE A 112 -19.87 -13.65 -3.89
C PHE A 112 -19.56 -14.28 -5.25
N GLY A 113 -18.32 -14.71 -5.45
CA GLY A 113 -17.84 -15.34 -6.69
C GLY A 113 -17.54 -14.33 -7.80
N VAL A 114 -16.63 -14.71 -8.70
CA VAL A 114 -16.12 -13.89 -9.81
C VAL A 114 -16.54 -14.44 -11.18
N GLU A 115 -17.23 -15.57 -11.18
CA GLU A 115 -17.66 -16.30 -12.35
C GLU A 115 -18.95 -15.73 -12.91
N ASP A 116 -19.08 -15.77 -14.25
CA ASP A 116 -20.31 -15.47 -14.99
C ASP A 116 -20.98 -14.14 -14.64
N CYS A 117 -20.22 -13.09 -14.30
CA CYS A 117 -20.74 -11.80 -13.85
C CYS A 117 -21.89 -11.30 -14.76
N LEU A 118 -21.66 -11.25 -16.07
CA LEU A 118 -22.64 -10.78 -17.05
C LEU A 118 -23.92 -11.64 -17.08
N ALA A 119 -23.78 -12.97 -17.03
CA ALA A 119 -24.94 -13.88 -17.04
C ALA A 119 -25.74 -13.80 -15.72
N ARG A 120 -25.10 -13.37 -14.63
CA ARG A 120 -25.70 -13.11 -13.32
C ARG A 120 -26.28 -11.69 -13.19
N GLY A 121 -26.17 -10.86 -14.24
CA GLY A 121 -26.65 -9.47 -14.27
C GLY A 121 -25.73 -8.47 -13.59
N TYR A 122 -24.45 -8.79 -13.46
CA TYR A 122 -23.39 -7.92 -12.95
C TYR A 122 -22.46 -7.48 -14.07
N GLU A 123 -21.67 -6.46 -13.81
CA GLU A 123 -20.59 -6.03 -14.69
C GLU A 123 -19.31 -6.81 -14.41
N ARG A 124 -18.44 -6.91 -15.42
CA ARG A 124 -17.11 -7.53 -15.29
C ARG A 124 -16.05 -6.43 -15.27
N THR A 125 -15.55 -6.13 -14.08
CA THR A 125 -14.70 -4.96 -13.81
C THR A 125 -13.30 -5.38 -13.41
N GLY A 126 -12.29 -4.67 -13.91
CA GLY A 126 -10.88 -4.96 -13.67
C GLY A 126 -10.38 -4.27 -12.41
N PHE A 127 -9.96 -5.05 -11.42
CA PHE A 127 -9.38 -4.55 -10.17
C PHE A 127 -7.85 -4.65 -10.25
N PHE A 128 -7.15 -3.69 -9.66
CA PHE A 128 -5.71 -3.80 -9.45
C PHE A 128 -5.42 -4.47 -8.10
N GLU A 129 -4.25 -5.13 -8.03
CA GLU A 129 -3.81 -5.85 -6.84
C GLU A 129 -3.08 -4.92 -5.86
N ILE A 130 -3.44 -5.04 -4.58
CA ILE A 130 -2.81 -4.40 -3.44
C ILE A 130 -2.03 -5.47 -2.68
N ASP A 131 -0.70 -5.35 -2.66
CA ASP A 131 0.16 -6.17 -1.82
C ASP A 131 0.39 -5.50 -0.47
N THR A 132 -0.24 -6.04 0.57
CA THR A 132 -0.13 -5.52 1.95
C THR A 132 1.14 -5.97 2.67
N GLN A 133 1.98 -6.78 2.01
CA GLN A 133 3.23 -7.34 2.56
C GLN A 133 3.03 -8.11 3.89
N ASN A 134 1.85 -8.74 4.06
CA ASN A 134 1.41 -9.42 5.29
C ASN A 134 1.26 -8.51 6.52
N ARG A 135 1.10 -7.19 6.34
CA ARG A 135 0.73 -6.29 7.44
C ARG A 135 -0.73 -6.47 7.82
N SER A 136 -1.03 -6.27 9.11
CA SER A 136 -2.39 -6.31 9.66
C SER A 136 -3.24 -5.11 9.27
N ASP A 137 -2.60 -4.02 8.87
CA ASP A 137 -3.21 -2.76 8.44
C ASP A 137 -2.50 -2.23 7.18
N TRP A 138 -3.22 -1.45 6.39
CA TRP A 138 -2.67 -0.87 5.17
C TRP A 138 -3.41 0.40 4.80
N THR A 139 -2.67 1.43 4.35
CA THR A 139 -3.26 2.67 3.84
C THR A 139 -2.69 2.99 2.48
N LEU A 140 -3.57 3.27 1.52
CA LEU A 140 -3.24 3.69 0.17
C LEU A 140 -3.66 5.15 -0.04
N GLN A 141 -2.91 5.87 -0.85
CA GLN A 141 -3.21 7.21 -1.31
C GLN A 141 -3.56 7.16 -2.79
N LEU A 142 -4.72 7.72 -3.14
CA LEU A 142 -5.12 7.94 -4.53
C LEU A 142 -4.72 9.33 -4.95
N THR A 143 -3.92 9.41 -6.01
CA THR A 143 -3.52 10.66 -6.63
C THR A 143 -3.90 10.62 -8.11
N GLU A 144 -3.94 11.79 -8.75
CA GLU A 144 -4.18 11.91 -10.19
C GLU A 144 -3.16 11.11 -11.03
N SER A 145 -1.98 10.83 -10.46
CA SER A 145 -0.89 10.09 -11.11
C SER A 145 -0.92 8.58 -10.86
N GLY A 146 -1.79 8.08 -9.97
CA GLY A 146 -1.90 6.65 -9.66
C GLY A 146 -2.21 6.35 -8.19
N VAL A 147 -1.72 5.21 -7.71
CA VAL A 147 -1.90 4.75 -6.33
C VAL A 147 -0.53 4.62 -5.66
N GLU A 148 -0.37 5.24 -4.51
CA GLU A 148 0.85 5.14 -3.71
C GLU A 148 0.56 4.54 -2.33
N PRO A 149 1.39 3.62 -1.82
CA PRO A 149 1.26 3.19 -0.43
C PRO A 149 1.64 4.34 0.50
N SER A 150 0.75 4.68 1.44
CA SER A 150 1.06 5.69 2.46
C SER A 150 2.09 5.09 3.40
N VAL A 151 3.33 5.58 3.34
CA VAL A 151 4.39 5.25 4.30
C VAL A 151 4.10 5.99 5.60
N ALA A 152 3.04 5.58 6.29
CA ALA A 152 2.65 6.12 7.59
C ALA A 152 2.49 4.98 8.60
N ALA A 153 3.59 4.27 8.88
CA ALA A 153 3.74 3.50 10.11
C ALA A 153 4.77 4.22 11.00
N PRO A 154 4.41 4.71 12.20
CA PRO A 154 5.40 5.16 13.17
C PRO A 154 5.97 3.92 13.87
N GLY A 155 7.14 3.46 13.41
CA GLY A 155 7.74 2.25 13.95
C GLY A 155 9.22 2.10 13.56
N GLY A 156 10.06 2.96 14.13
CA GLY A 156 11.49 2.70 14.33
C GLY A 156 12.38 2.88 13.11
N GLN A 157 13.10 4.02 13.10
CA GLN A 157 14.45 4.21 12.56
C GLN A 157 14.87 3.29 11.41
N ASP A 158 14.81 3.79 10.18
CA ASP A 158 15.92 3.66 9.25
C ASP A 158 16.08 5.00 8.53
N LEU A 159 16.87 5.86 9.16
CA LEU A 159 17.54 6.97 8.50
C LEU A 159 18.60 6.34 7.61
N GLU A 160 18.25 5.96 6.38
CA GLU A 160 19.23 5.86 5.31
C GLU A 160 19.67 7.29 4.98
N ASP A 161 20.66 7.75 5.75
CA ASP A 161 21.52 8.88 5.42
C ASP A 161 22.48 8.42 4.32
N PRO A 162 22.37 8.89 3.06
CA PRO A 162 23.38 8.62 2.06
C PRO A 162 24.49 9.67 2.21
N SER A 163 25.14 9.69 3.36
CA SER A 163 26.41 10.37 3.55
C SER A 163 27.31 9.46 4.39
N PHE A 164 28.60 9.44 4.06
CA PHE A 164 29.63 8.43 4.43
C PHE A 164 29.62 7.22 3.49
N LEU A 165 30.40 7.20 2.41
CA LEU A 165 31.86 7.36 2.38
C LEU A 165 32.32 8.06 1.09
N VAL A 166 32.62 9.35 1.15
CA VAL A 166 33.60 9.97 0.23
C VAL A 166 34.85 10.23 1.06
N ASP A 167 35.90 9.46 0.79
CA ASP A 167 37.22 9.64 1.38
C ASP A 167 37.81 10.99 0.90
N PRO A 168 38.14 11.94 1.80
CA PRO A 168 38.63 13.26 1.40
C PRO A 168 40.09 13.29 0.90
N ASN A 169 40.77 12.15 0.71
CA ASN A 169 42.17 12.10 0.26
C ASN A 169 42.41 11.62 -1.17
N ASP A 170 41.39 11.43 -2.02
CA ASP A 170 41.63 11.20 -3.46
C ASP A 170 41.49 12.50 -4.28
N VAL A 171 42.56 13.30 -4.28
CA VAL A 171 42.72 14.49 -5.14
C VAL A 171 43.52 14.20 -6.42
N ASN A 172 43.60 12.94 -6.87
CA ASN A 172 44.22 12.62 -8.16
C ASN A 172 43.50 11.47 -8.88
N ALA A 173 42.23 11.68 -9.22
CA ALA A 173 41.57 10.93 -10.30
C ALA A 173 41.33 11.86 -11.49
N ALA A 174 41.98 11.55 -12.60
CA ALA A 174 41.81 12.21 -13.89
C ALA A 174 40.35 12.12 -14.39
N PRO A 175 39.87 13.05 -15.24
CA PRO A 175 38.54 12.92 -15.83
C PRO A 175 38.43 11.64 -16.67
N PRO A 176 37.28 10.95 -16.66
CA PRO A 176 37.04 9.82 -17.56
C PRO A 176 37.11 10.32 -19.01
N GLN A 177 37.95 9.68 -19.82
CA GLN A 177 37.96 9.85 -21.26
C GLN A 177 36.89 8.93 -21.85
N ASP A 178 35.98 9.50 -22.64
CA ASP A 178 35.02 8.77 -23.44
C ASP A 178 35.76 7.98 -24.54
N ASP A 179 35.94 6.67 -24.34
CA ASP A 179 36.40 5.76 -25.39
C ASP A 179 35.25 5.51 -26.37
N ILE A 180 35.21 6.29 -27.44
CA ILE A 180 34.39 6.04 -28.64
C ILE A 180 35.03 4.87 -29.40
N PRO A 181 34.37 3.71 -29.57
CA PRO A 181 34.89 2.66 -30.45
C PRO A 181 34.76 3.08 -31.92
N ALA A 182 35.83 2.86 -32.69
CA ALA A 182 35.89 3.08 -34.13
C ALA A 182 34.89 2.21 -34.92
N PRO A 183 34.44 2.64 -36.12
CA PRO A 183 33.50 1.90 -36.94
C PRO A 183 34.24 0.99 -37.93
N ASP A 184 34.71 -0.20 -37.52
CA ASP A 184 35.38 -1.13 -38.45
C ASP A 184 35.06 -2.62 -38.24
N ASP A 185 33.95 -2.98 -37.57
CA ASP A 185 33.50 -4.38 -37.45
C ASP A 185 32.05 -4.57 -37.95
N ALA A 186 31.76 -4.14 -39.18
CA ALA A 186 30.54 -4.57 -39.88
C ALA A 186 30.77 -5.95 -40.53
N PRO A 187 29.97 -6.98 -40.22
CA PRO A 187 30.01 -8.24 -40.95
C PRO A 187 29.56 -8.03 -42.41
N PRO A 188 30.11 -8.79 -43.38
CA PRO A 188 29.71 -8.69 -44.78
C PRO A 188 28.24 -9.11 -44.97
N PRO A 189 27.53 -8.52 -45.96
CA PRO A 189 26.15 -8.89 -46.25
C PRO A 189 26.07 -10.31 -46.82
N ASP A 190 25.11 -11.09 -46.34
CA ASP A 190 24.77 -12.41 -46.86
C ASP A 190 24.41 -12.36 -48.36
N GLU A 191 25.04 -13.22 -49.15
CA GLU A 191 24.72 -13.40 -50.57
C GLU A 191 23.27 -13.90 -50.76
N PRO A 192 22.54 -13.39 -51.77
CA PRO A 192 21.24 -13.93 -52.14
C PRO A 192 21.43 -15.20 -52.96
N ASN A 193 21.06 -16.36 -52.39
CA ASN A 193 20.95 -17.60 -53.15
C ASN A 193 19.88 -17.47 -54.24
N SER A 194 20.34 -17.40 -55.48
CA SER A 194 19.55 -17.62 -56.69
C SER A 194 19.92 -18.96 -57.29
N GLU A 195 19.07 -19.97 -57.12
CA GLU A 195 19.00 -21.25 -57.86
C GLU A 195 17.89 -22.07 -57.16
N GLY A 196 16.87 -22.65 -57.77
CA GLY A 196 16.47 -22.82 -59.15
C GLY A 196 15.16 -23.60 -59.12
N MET A 197 14.35 -23.35 -60.13
CA MET A 197 13.23 -24.16 -60.61
C MET A 197 13.56 -25.66 -60.57
N ASP A 198 12.65 -26.53 -60.09
CA ASP A 198 12.32 -27.77 -60.81
C ASP A 198 11.07 -28.48 -60.24
N THR A 199 10.29 -28.95 -61.20
CA THR A 199 9.00 -29.62 -61.19
C THR A 199 8.99 -31.03 -60.57
N GLN A 200 7.95 -31.35 -59.79
CA GLN A 200 7.14 -32.56 -59.98
C GLN A 200 5.77 -32.42 -59.32
#